data_AF-A0A4U5P9H3-F1
#
_entry.id   AF-A0A4U5P9H3-F1
#
_cell.length_a   1.000
_cell.length_b   1.000
_cell.length_c   1.000
_cell.angle_alpha   90.00
_cell.angle_beta   90.00
_cell.angle_gamma   90.00
#
_symmetry.space_group_name_H-M   'P 1'
#
loop_
_entity.id
_entity.type
_entity.pdbx_description
1 polymer ?
#
loop_
_entity_poly.entity_id
_entity_poly.type
_entity_poly.pdbx_seq_one_letter_code
_entity_poly.pdbx_strand_id
1 'polypeptide(L)'
;MEDEEIGESDSPTNGVPFDCTIPELPSGEKLRLVLLRPWDDSNFVGLNTVEIFTSQGTRADIESITTNAEECQGSVESLMCGNGFRCTDPKEMWLAKYSATEGPVWVDIRFAQLTKLAMIRIWNYNESRVHALRGVHELRIELDEHLIFCGEMSCAYSEQAVVQPLGDTILFTTNDQILEAISENDTFLQEAGEVTRTTSLLDLLHIDQAAPSPIDGNAVFNFPNLASLGGVVHRPHTGDLRRRTSLTEEMLSDVGSTSDAVSTTSEDDNIVTGRVFHMELHANWGASDIIGLTGVQFLGPHGNLLDNSRCTVKALNGDDSVKRLLSGQNLTTNVDDMWLTKFSPDGPRFA
;
A
#
# COMPACT_ATOMS: atom_id res chain seq x y z
N MET A 1 -45.99 -8.95 46.29
CA MET A 1 -45.95 -7.85 45.31
C MET A 1 -44.50 -7.46 45.28
N GLU A 2 -43.77 -8.21 44.45
CA GLU A 2 -42.45 -7.84 43.97
C GLU A 2 -42.52 -6.47 43.28
N ASP A 3 -41.44 -5.70 43.42
CA ASP A 3 -40.94 -4.89 42.32
C ASP A 3 -39.42 -5.17 42.28
N GLU A 4 -39.03 -5.90 41.24
CA GLU A 4 -37.68 -6.32 40.88
C GLU A 4 -36.98 -5.27 40.00
N GLU A 5 -35.64 -5.29 40.09
CA GLU A 5 -34.63 -4.94 39.07
C GLU A 5 -34.54 -3.47 38.60
N ILE A 6 -33.38 -2.92 38.27
CA ILE A 6 -32.35 -3.44 37.35
C ILE A 6 -30.96 -3.02 37.83
N GLY A 7 -30.06 -4.01 37.98
CA GLY A 7 -28.64 -3.79 38.15
C GLY A 7 -27.97 -3.43 36.82
N GLU A 8 -27.10 -2.42 36.85
CA GLU A 8 -26.19 -2.12 35.74
C GLU A 8 -25.25 -3.31 35.52
N SER A 9 -25.52 -4.06 34.45
CA SER A 9 -24.60 -5.05 33.92
C SER A 9 -23.48 -4.33 33.15
N ASP A 10 -22.31 -4.23 33.78
CA ASP A 10 -21.05 -3.95 33.08
C ASP A 10 -20.87 -5.00 31.99
N SER A 11 -21.01 -4.58 30.74
CA SER A 11 -20.65 -5.40 29.60
C SER A 11 -19.11 -5.38 29.49
N PRO A 12 -18.44 -6.55 29.47
CA PRO A 12 -17.01 -6.56 29.21
C PRO A 12 -16.81 -6.27 27.71
N THR A 13 -16.48 -5.02 27.38
CA THR A 13 -15.78 -4.68 26.15
C THR A 13 -14.39 -5.33 26.18
N ASN A 14 -14.35 -6.63 25.92
CA ASN A 14 -13.10 -7.35 25.72
C ASN A 14 -12.62 -7.09 24.29
N GLY A 15 -12.03 -5.91 24.08
CA GLY A 15 -11.04 -5.73 23.04
C GLY A 15 -9.82 -6.58 23.38
N VAL A 16 -9.88 -7.87 23.02
CA VAL A 16 -8.71 -8.74 23.07
C VAL A 16 -7.68 -8.14 22.10
N PRO A 17 -6.47 -7.77 22.56
CA PRO A 17 -5.40 -7.37 21.66
C PRO A 17 -5.05 -8.58 20.81
N PHE A 18 -5.49 -8.62 19.56
CA PHE A 18 -4.92 -9.54 18.59
C PHE A 18 -3.50 -9.05 18.34
N ASP A 19 -2.51 -9.75 18.88
CA ASP A 19 -1.10 -9.51 18.60
C ASP A 19 -0.83 -10.09 17.20
N CYS A 20 -1.36 -9.43 16.18
CA CYS A 20 -1.26 -9.86 14.78
C CYS A 20 0.10 -9.41 14.23
N THR A 21 1.12 -10.25 14.41
CA THR A 21 2.42 -10.00 13.78
C THR A 21 2.40 -10.52 12.35
N ILE A 22 2.81 -9.70 11.38
CA ILE A 22 2.97 -10.12 9.98
C ILE A 22 4.16 -11.11 9.91
N PRO A 23 3.95 -12.38 9.52
CA PRO A 23 5.01 -13.37 9.46
C PRO A 23 5.89 -13.20 8.20
N GLU A 24 7.16 -13.62 8.28
CA GLU A 24 8.04 -13.70 7.11
C GLU A 24 7.72 -14.97 6.30
N LEU A 25 7.39 -14.80 5.02
CA LEU A 25 7.12 -15.84 4.04
C LEU A 25 6.22 -16.99 4.55
N PRO A 26 5.02 -16.71 5.08
CA PRO A 26 4.14 -17.74 5.60
C PRO A 26 3.79 -18.74 4.49
N SER A 27 3.74 -20.02 4.85
CA SER A 27 3.50 -21.12 3.92
C SER A 27 2.19 -21.80 4.26
N GLY A 28 1.36 -22.07 3.25
CA GLY A 28 0.11 -22.79 3.45
C GLY A 28 -0.63 -23.12 2.15
N GLU A 29 -1.77 -23.77 2.27
CA GLU A 29 -2.58 -24.24 1.14
C GLU A 29 -3.92 -23.51 1.01
N LYS A 30 -4.43 -22.92 2.10
CA LYS A 30 -5.72 -22.24 2.14
C LYS A 30 -5.60 -20.85 2.76
N LEU A 31 -5.80 -19.83 1.94
CA LEU A 31 -5.90 -18.44 2.38
C LEU A 31 -7.37 -18.05 2.59
N ARG A 32 -7.70 -17.41 3.71
CA ARG A 32 -9.02 -16.85 3.97
C ARG A 32 -8.93 -15.34 4.17
N LEU A 33 -9.68 -14.60 3.36
CA LEU A 33 -9.94 -13.17 3.55
C LEU A 33 -11.25 -13.02 4.33
N VAL A 34 -11.22 -12.43 5.52
CA VAL A 34 -12.39 -12.16 6.36
C VAL A 34 -12.66 -10.67 6.37
N LEU A 35 -13.76 -10.27 5.74
CA LEU A 35 -14.21 -8.91 5.56
C LEU A 35 -15.05 -8.53 6.79
N LEU A 36 -14.41 -7.86 7.76
CA LEU A 36 -14.99 -7.61 9.07
C LEU A 36 -16.06 -6.52 9.01
N ARG A 37 -15.72 -5.40 8.36
CA ARG A 37 -16.60 -4.23 8.23
C ARG A 37 -16.36 -3.51 6.90
N PRO A 38 -17.42 -3.00 6.24
CA PRO A 38 -17.29 -2.03 5.16
C PRO A 38 -17.03 -0.61 5.71
N TRP A 39 -16.79 0.35 4.83
CA TRP A 39 -16.57 1.75 5.20
C TRP A 39 -17.82 2.43 5.79
N ASP A 40 -18.92 2.48 5.04
CA ASP A 40 -20.17 3.11 5.51
C ASP A 40 -21.40 2.61 4.72
N ASP A 41 -21.43 1.31 4.37
CA ASP A 41 -22.61 0.66 3.80
C ASP A 41 -23.10 -0.44 4.75
N SER A 42 -24.37 -0.36 5.16
CA SER A 42 -24.93 -1.32 6.12
C SER A 42 -25.35 -2.65 5.49
N ASN A 43 -25.38 -2.75 4.16
CA ASN A 43 -26.01 -3.85 3.42
C ASN A 43 -25.04 -4.60 2.51
N PHE A 44 -23.90 -4.00 2.16
CA PHE A 44 -22.97 -4.60 1.21
C PHE A 44 -21.51 -4.42 1.61
N VAL A 45 -20.70 -5.43 1.29
CA VAL A 45 -19.25 -5.37 1.37
C VAL A 45 -18.65 -6.00 0.11
N GLY A 46 -17.64 -5.37 -0.48
CA GLY A 46 -17.08 -5.80 -1.75
C GLY A 46 -15.61 -5.49 -1.93
N LEU A 47 -15.04 -6.15 -2.91
CA LEU A 47 -13.67 -5.99 -3.37
C LEU A 47 -13.66 -5.94 -4.90
N ASN A 48 -12.65 -5.30 -5.47
CA ASN A 48 -12.43 -5.34 -6.90
C ASN A 48 -11.54 -6.55 -7.26
N THR A 49 -10.28 -6.52 -6.83
CA THR A 49 -9.27 -7.51 -7.24
C THR A 49 -8.33 -7.81 -6.08
N VAL A 50 -7.80 -9.03 -6.05
CA VAL A 50 -6.76 -9.47 -5.12
C VAL A 50 -5.67 -10.15 -5.91
N GLU A 51 -4.43 -9.71 -5.70
CA GLU A 51 -3.24 -10.36 -6.23
C GLU A 51 -2.44 -11.00 -5.10
N ILE A 52 -1.90 -12.18 -5.37
CA ILE A 52 -1.11 -12.94 -4.42
C ILE A 52 0.19 -13.32 -5.13
N PHE A 53 1.32 -12.87 -4.59
CA PHE A 53 2.65 -13.17 -5.09
C PHE A 53 3.36 -14.12 -4.14
N THR A 54 4.08 -15.07 -4.74
CA THR A 54 4.80 -16.12 -4.04
C THR A 54 6.22 -15.68 -3.68
N SER A 55 6.92 -16.47 -2.87
CA SER A 55 8.35 -16.27 -2.58
C SER A 55 9.27 -16.34 -3.82
N GLN A 56 8.77 -16.75 -4.99
CA GLN A 56 9.51 -16.73 -6.25
C GLN A 56 9.28 -15.44 -7.05
N GLY A 57 8.48 -14.51 -6.52
CA GLY A 57 8.09 -13.28 -7.21
C GLY A 57 7.00 -13.44 -8.27
N THR A 58 6.50 -14.66 -8.52
CA THR A 58 5.41 -14.92 -9.46
C THR A 58 4.04 -14.90 -8.76
N ARG A 59 2.96 -14.71 -9.53
CA ARG A 59 1.58 -14.89 -9.02
C ARG A 59 1.35 -16.33 -8.55
N ALA A 60 0.57 -16.50 -7.50
CA ALA A 60 0.22 -17.81 -6.96
C ALA A 60 -0.77 -18.55 -7.87
N ASP A 61 -0.57 -19.87 -8.01
CA ASP A 61 -1.49 -20.73 -8.73
C ASP A 61 -2.70 -21.07 -7.84
N ILE A 62 -3.89 -20.64 -8.27
CA ILE A 62 -5.14 -20.82 -7.53
C ILE A 62 -5.88 -22.06 -8.03
N GLU A 63 -6.19 -23.00 -7.13
CA GLU A 63 -7.02 -24.17 -7.43
C GLU A 63 -8.50 -23.83 -7.42
N SER A 64 -8.95 -23.10 -6.39
CA SER A 64 -10.36 -22.75 -6.23
C SER A 64 -10.53 -21.54 -5.32
N ILE A 65 -11.67 -20.87 -5.47
CA ILE A 65 -12.09 -19.73 -4.66
C ILE A 65 -13.57 -19.89 -4.32
N THR A 66 -13.93 -19.64 -3.06
CA THR A 66 -15.30 -19.81 -2.54
C THR A 66 -15.61 -18.74 -1.51
N THR A 67 -16.89 -18.53 -1.17
CA THR A 67 -17.33 -17.57 -0.15
C THR A 67 -18.50 -18.14 0.65
N ASN A 68 -18.73 -17.62 1.86
CA ASN A 68 -19.97 -17.88 2.62
C ASN A 68 -21.15 -16.97 2.23
N ALA A 69 -20.95 -15.96 1.39
CA ALA A 69 -22.02 -15.05 1.02
C ALA A 69 -23.12 -15.78 0.23
N GLU A 70 -24.35 -15.75 0.74
CA GLU A 70 -25.50 -16.36 0.07
C GLU A 70 -26.00 -15.50 -1.11
N GLU A 71 -25.91 -14.18 -0.97
CA GLU A 71 -26.33 -13.20 -1.98
C GLU A 71 -25.11 -12.39 -2.44
N CYS A 72 -24.72 -12.58 -3.71
CA CYS A 72 -23.57 -11.92 -4.32
C CYS A 72 -23.93 -11.25 -5.66
N GLN A 73 -23.21 -10.18 -6.01
CA GLN A 73 -23.12 -9.65 -7.38
C GLN A 73 -21.69 -9.86 -7.88
N GLY A 74 -21.58 -10.22 -9.16
CA GLY A 74 -20.32 -10.68 -9.74
C GLY A 74 -19.92 -12.06 -9.23
N SER A 75 -18.98 -12.70 -9.94
CA SER A 75 -18.45 -14.01 -9.56
C SER A 75 -17.28 -13.81 -8.60
N VAL A 76 -17.12 -14.67 -7.59
CA VAL A 76 -16.01 -14.55 -6.63
C VAL A 76 -14.66 -14.76 -7.33
N GLU A 77 -14.64 -15.53 -8.43
CA GLU A 77 -13.51 -15.73 -9.33
C GLU A 77 -13.00 -14.43 -9.98
N SER A 78 -13.83 -13.39 -10.08
CA SER A 78 -13.42 -12.08 -10.59
C SER A 78 -12.31 -11.44 -9.74
N LEU A 79 -12.26 -11.77 -8.43
CA LEU A 79 -11.21 -11.29 -7.53
C LEU A 79 -9.80 -11.72 -7.96
N MET A 80 -9.66 -12.83 -8.70
CA MET A 80 -8.35 -13.34 -9.16
C MET A 80 -8.03 -12.90 -10.59
N CYS A 81 -8.81 -12.01 -11.19
CA CYS A 81 -8.57 -11.53 -12.55
C CYS A 81 -7.38 -10.58 -12.58
N GLY A 82 -6.29 -10.98 -13.27
CA GLY A 82 -5.01 -10.25 -13.26
C GLY A 82 -5.04 -8.79 -13.73
N ASN A 83 -6.09 -8.36 -14.44
CA ASN A 83 -6.30 -6.96 -14.85
C ASN A 83 -7.61 -6.36 -14.28
N GLY A 84 -8.25 -7.03 -13.33
CA GLY A 84 -9.56 -6.63 -12.78
C GLY A 84 -9.55 -5.24 -12.13
N PHE A 85 -8.42 -4.82 -11.57
CA PHE A 85 -8.24 -3.53 -10.89
C PHE A 85 -8.58 -2.30 -11.76
N ARG A 86 -8.53 -2.43 -13.10
CA ARG A 86 -8.91 -1.35 -14.04
C ARG A 86 -10.41 -1.29 -14.30
N CYS A 87 -11.13 -2.35 -13.99
CA CYS A 87 -12.54 -2.48 -14.26
C CYS A 87 -13.36 -1.93 -13.11
N THR A 88 -14.32 -1.07 -13.42
CA THR A 88 -15.33 -0.59 -12.46
C THR A 88 -16.72 -1.11 -12.78
N ASP A 89 -16.84 -2.10 -13.69
CA ASP A 89 -18.11 -2.78 -13.97
C ASP A 89 -18.48 -3.67 -12.78
N PRO A 90 -19.64 -3.46 -12.12
CA PRO A 90 -20.08 -4.29 -10.99
C PRO A 90 -20.14 -5.79 -11.27
N LYS A 91 -20.25 -6.20 -12.54
CA LYS A 91 -20.28 -7.63 -12.91
C LYS A 91 -18.91 -8.29 -12.89
N GLU A 92 -17.86 -7.50 -13.05
CA GLU A 92 -16.45 -7.91 -13.07
C GLU A 92 -15.76 -7.64 -11.73
N MET A 93 -16.50 -7.16 -10.74
CA MET A 93 -16.08 -7.03 -9.35
C MET A 93 -16.94 -7.92 -8.47
N TRP A 94 -16.54 -8.13 -7.23
CA TRP A 94 -17.30 -8.96 -6.30
C TRP A 94 -17.90 -8.13 -5.16
N LEU A 95 -19.21 -8.29 -4.98
CA LEU A 95 -19.98 -7.61 -3.94
C LEU A 95 -20.90 -8.61 -3.24
N ALA A 96 -20.82 -8.69 -1.92
CA ALA A 96 -21.66 -9.57 -1.11
C ALA A 96 -22.63 -8.76 -0.25
N LYS A 97 -23.78 -9.35 0.06
CA LYS A 97 -24.64 -8.84 1.13
C LYS A 97 -23.93 -8.93 2.47
N TYR A 98 -23.99 -7.84 3.22
CA TYR A 98 -23.38 -7.68 4.54
C TYR A 98 -24.45 -7.39 5.57
N SER A 99 -24.28 -7.96 6.76
CA SER A 99 -25.09 -7.66 7.93
C SER A 99 -24.23 -7.76 9.18
N ALA A 100 -24.16 -6.67 9.96
CA ALA A 100 -23.39 -6.64 11.19
C ALA A 100 -23.88 -7.67 12.24
N THR A 101 -25.10 -8.20 12.10
CA THR A 101 -25.70 -9.16 13.04
C THR A 101 -25.49 -10.62 12.65
N GLU A 102 -25.20 -10.91 11.37
CA GLU A 102 -25.12 -12.29 10.84
C GLU A 102 -23.70 -12.86 10.84
N GLY A 103 -22.71 -12.03 11.17
CA GLY A 103 -21.29 -12.39 11.19
C GLY A 103 -20.54 -11.91 9.95
N PRO A 104 -19.20 -12.10 9.91
CA PRO A 104 -18.39 -11.56 8.84
C PRO A 104 -18.54 -12.38 7.55
N VAL A 105 -18.45 -11.69 6.43
CA VAL A 105 -18.31 -12.30 5.11
C VAL A 105 -16.85 -12.73 4.93
N TRP A 106 -16.62 -13.88 4.31
CA TRP A 106 -15.27 -14.35 3.99
C TRP A 106 -15.16 -14.94 2.59
N VAL A 107 -13.93 -14.95 2.08
CA VAL A 107 -13.53 -15.56 0.82
C VAL A 107 -12.40 -16.54 1.12
N ASP A 108 -12.59 -17.81 0.77
CA ASP A 108 -11.59 -18.88 0.87
C ASP A 108 -10.94 -19.09 -0.50
N ILE A 109 -9.61 -19.04 -0.54
CA ILE A 109 -8.77 -19.26 -1.71
C ILE A 109 -7.88 -20.47 -1.41
N ARG A 110 -7.96 -21.50 -2.24
CA ARG A 110 -7.09 -22.68 -2.16
C ARG A 110 -6.03 -22.62 -3.24
N PHE A 111 -4.78 -22.76 -2.86
CA PHE A 111 -3.65 -22.83 -3.77
C PHE A 111 -3.54 -24.22 -4.39
N ALA A 112 -3.05 -24.31 -5.63
CA ALA A 112 -2.81 -25.58 -6.32
C ALA A 112 -1.72 -26.44 -5.65
N GLN A 113 -0.88 -25.82 -4.82
CA GLN A 113 0.18 -26.46 -4.06
C GLN A 113 0.49 -25.64 -2.80
N LEU A 114 1.20 -26.24 -1.85
CA LEU A 114 1.77 -25.54 -0.70
C LEU A 114 2.56 -24.31 -1.17
N THR A 115 2.08 -23.12 -0.81
CA THR A 115 2.56 -21.85 -1.35
C THR A 115 3.11 -20.97 -0.23
N LYS A 116 4.31 -20.41 -0.46
CA LYS A 116 4.90 -19.37 0.39
C LYS A 116 4.52 -18.00 -0.14
N LEU A 117 3.90 -17.18 0.69
CA LEU A 117 3.41 -15.85 0.31
C LEU A 117 4.49 -14.79 0.53
N ALA A 118 4.74 -13.95 -0.48
CA ALA A 118 5.66 -12.81 -0.35
C ALA A 118 4.91 -11.48 -0.28
N MET A 119 3.80 -11.36 -1.01
CA MET A 119 2.99 -10.14 -1.05
C MET A 119 1.55 -10.47 -1.37
N ILE A 120 0.60 -9.79 -0.73
CA ILE A 120 -0.80 -9.75 -1.13
C ILE A 120 -1.15 -8.30 -1.46
N ARG A 121 -1.80 -8.05 -2.59
CA ARG A 121 -2.30 -6.73 -2.96
C ARG A 121 -3.81 -6.77 -3.14
N ILE A 122 -4.52 -5.80 -2.58
CA ILE A 122 -5.98 -5.78 -2.55
C ILE A 122 -6.47 -4.44 -3.09
N TRP A 123 -7.32 -4.50 -4.11
CA TRP A 123 -8.06 -3.34 -4.60
C TRP A 123 -9.47 -3.38 -4.07
N ASN A 124 -9.86 -2.29 -3.44
CA ASN A 124 -11.16 -2.15 -2.83
C ASN A 124 -12.26 -1.89 -3.88
N TYR A 125 -13.53 -2.07 -3.50
CA TYR A 125 -14.67 -1.88 -4.40
C TYR A 125 -14.74 -0.44 -4.92
N ASN A 126 -14.79 -0.26 -6.25
CA ASN A 126 -14.62 1.05 -6.88
C ASN A 126 -15.60 1.35 -8.03
N GLU A 127 -16.81 0.79 -7.98
CA GLU A 127 -17.86 1.05 -9.00
C GLU A 127 -18.12 2.54 -9.23
N SER A 128 -18.27 3.30 -8.15
CA SER A 128 -18.52 4.74 -8.19
C SER A 128 -18.08 5.39 -6.89
N ARG A 129 -17.98 6.72 -6.86
CA ARG A 129 -17.65 7.47 -5.63
C ARG A 129 -18.56 7.13 -4.46
N VAL A 130 -19.87 6.99 -4.70
CA VAL A 130 -20.85 6.69 -3.64
C VAL A 130 -20.75 5.23 -3.21
N HIS A 131 -20.48 4.32 -4.16
CA HIS A 131 -20.37 2.89 -3.87
C HIS A 131 -19.01 2.47 -3.33
N ALA A 132 -17.99 3.32 -3.33
CA ALA A 132 -16.72 3.06 -2.68
C ALA A 132 -16.87 2.80 -1.16
N LEU A 133 -17.96 3.29 -0.55
CA LEU A 133 -18.33 3.02 0.84
C LEU A 133 -18.73 1.56 1.11
N ARG A 134 -19.02 0.79 0.04
CA ARG A 134 -19.21 -0.67 0.09
C ARG A 134 -17.89 -1.43 0.13
N GLY A 135 -16.77 -0.74 -0.02
CA GLY A 135 -15.46 -1.34 0.12
C GLY A 135 -15.20 -1.85 1.53
N VAL A 136 -14.32 -2.84 1.65
CA VAL A 136 -13.82 -3.33 2.94
C VAL A 136 -13.09 -2.21 3.67
N HIS A 137 -13.43 -1.97 4.92
CA HIS A 137 -12.71 -1.08 5.84
C HIS A 137 -11.81 -1.86 6.77
N GLU A 138 -12.29 -2.96 7.36
CA GLU A 138 -11.49 -3.82 8.23
C GLU A 138 -11.37 -5.22 7.63
N LEU A 139 -10.13 -5.68 7.49
CA LEU A 139 -9.78 -6.95 6.89
C LEU A 139 -8.96 -7.80 7.85
N ARG A 140 -9.21 -9.10 7.82
CA ARG A 140 -8.41 -10.10 8.51
C ARG A 140 -8.06 -11.23 7.54
N ILE A 141 -6.81 -11.68 7.54
CA ILE A 141 -6.32 -12.71 6.64
C ILE A 141 -5.79 -13.88 7.47
N GLU A 142 -6.25 -15.07 7.17
CA GLU A 142 -5.76 -16.33 7.74
C GLU A 142 -5.12 -17.19 6.65
N LEU A 143 -4.05 -17.89 6.99
CA LEU A 143 -3.44 -18.94 6.18
C LEU A 143 -3.48 -20.26 6.96
N ASP A 144 -4.16 -21.27 6.44
CA ASP A 144 -4.42 -22.54 7.11
C ASP A 144 -4.91 -22.34 8.56
N GLU A 145 -5.90 -21.47 8.73
CA GLU A 145 -6.50 -21.10 10.02
C GLU A 145 -5.60 -20.29 10.97
N HIS A 146 -4.39 -19.92 10.55
CA HIS A 146 -3.49 -19.06 11.32
C HIS A 146 -3.62 -17.61 10.86
N LEU A 147 -3.85 -16.69 11.81
CA LEU A 147 -3.90 -15.25 11.52
C LEU A 147 -2.54 -14.75 11.03
N ILE A 148 -2.50 -14.17 9.83
CA ILE A 148 -1.28 -13.59 9.22
C ILE A 148 -1.38 -12.08 8.97
N PHE A 149 -2.59 -11.51 8.97
CA PHE A 149 -2.80 -10.07 8.88
C PHE A 149 -4.16 -9.69 9.49
N CYS A 150 -4.22 -8.53 10.15
CA CYS A 150 -5.43 -7.87 10.61
C CYS A 150 -5.19 -6.37 10.39
N GLY A 151 -6.15 -5.61 9.92
CA GLY A 151 -5.91 -4.18 9.71
C GLY A 151 -6.99 -3.47 8.92
N GLU A 152 -6.79 -2.18 8.75
CA GLU A 152 -7.68 -1.30 7.99
C GLU A 152 -7.24 -1.21 6.53
N MET A 153 -8.21 -1.11 5.62
CA MET A 153 -8.04 -1.00 4.18
C MET A 153 -8.52 0.37 3.69
N SER A 154 -7.78 0.98 2.78
CA SER A 154 -8.08 2.26 2.15
C SER A 154 -9.39 2.21 1.36
N CYS A 155 -10.17 3.28 1.43
CA CYS A 155 -11.31 3.46 0.53
C CYS A 155 -10.81 3.63 -0.91
N ALA A 156 -11.51 3.05 -1.89
CA ALA A 156 -11.12 3.17 -3.29
C ALA A 156 -11.20 4.60 -3.86
N TYR A 157 -11.96 5.47 -3.19
CA TYR A 157 -12.08 6.87 -3.55
C TYR A 157 -11.71 7.73 -2.33
N SER A 158 -10.69 8.58 -2.49
CA SER A 158 -10.41 9.67 -1.57
C SER A 158 -10.52 11.00 -2.31
N GLU A 159 -10.91 12.07 -1.62
CA GLU A 159 -11.07 13.40 -2.23
C GLU A 159 -9.76 13.95 -2.82
N GLN A 160 -8.61 13.38 -2.43
CA GLN A 160 -7.28 13.74 -2.94
C GLN A 160 -6.75 12.79 -4.05
N ALA A 161 -7.47 11.73 -4.44
CA ALA A 161 -6.98 10.76 -5.42
C ALA A 161 -7.10 11.30 -6.85
N VAL A 162 -6.04 11.97 -7.34
CA VAL A 162 -5.87 12.35 -8.75
C VAL A 162 -5.45 11.14 -9.62
N VAL A 163 -5.02 10.04 -8.99
CA VAL A 163 -4.48 8.83 -9.64
C VAL A 163 -5.37 7.62 -9.29
N GLN A 164 -5.42 6.64 -10.21
CA GLN A 164 -6.09 5.35 -9.95
C GLN A 164 -5.54 4.69 -8.67
N PRO A 165 -6.40 4.04 -7.86
CA PRO A 165 -5.96 3.40 -6.62
C PRO A 165 -4.96 2.27 -6.93
N LEU A 166 -3.79 2.34 -6.28
CA LEU A 166 -2.66 1.42 -6.47
C LEU A 166 -2.88 0.04 -5.80
N GLY A 167 -3.96 -0.09 -5.02
CA GLY A 167 -4.22 -1.26 -4.18
C GLY A 167 -3.41 -1.23 -2.88
N ASP A 168 -4.01 -1.70 -1.79
CA ASP A 168 -3.32 -1.86 -0.51
C ASP A 168 -2.42 -3.10 -0.58
N THR A 169 -1.15 -2.93 -0.24
CA THR A 169 -0.13 -3.98 -0.37
C THR A 169 0.34 -4.44 0.99
N ILE A 170 0.20 -5.73 1.28
CA ILE A 170 0.68 -6.43 2.48
C ILE A 170 1.93 -7.22 2.10
N LEU A 171 3.07 -6.88 2.71
CA LEU A 171 4.37 -7.52 2.45
C LEU A 171 4.70 -8.53 3.55
N PHE A 172 5.03 -9.74 3.14
CA PHE A 172 5.51 -10.83 4.00
C PHE A 172 7.01 -11.09 3.78
N THR A 173 7.72 -10.17 3.14
CA THR A 173 9.17 -10.28 2.98
C THR A 173 9.87 -8.94 2.91
N THR A 174 11.12 -8.93 3.39
CA THR A 174 12.08 -7.84 3.20
C THR A 174 13.25 -8.25 2.29
N ASN A 175 13.17 -9.40 1.62
CA ASN A 175 14.24 -9.87 0.74
C ASN A 175 14.18 -9.14 -0.61
N ASP A 176 15.20 -8.33 -0.89
CA ASP A 176 15.30 -7.53 -2.12
C ASP A 176 15.19 -8.36 -3.39
N GLN A 177 15.75 -9.57 -3.43
CA GLN A 177 15.67 -10.43 -4.62
C GLN A 177 14.23 -10.87 -4.91
N ILE A 178 13.44 -11.13 -3.86
CA ILE A 178 12.03 -11.49 -4.02
C ILE A 178 11.24 -10.25 -4.45
N LEU A 179 11.51 -9.08 -3.87
CA LEU A 179 10.85 -7.83 -4.22
C LEU A 179 11.15 -7.40 -5.67
N GLU A 180 12.39 -7.59 -6.12
CA GLU A 180 12.80 -7.36 -7.50
C GLU A 180 12.07 -8.34 -8.43
N ALA A 181 12.05 -9.63 -8.12
CA ALA A 181 11.31 -10.63 -8.88
C ALA A 181 9.80 -10.33 -8.93
N ILE A 182 9.20 -9.83 -7.84
CA ILE A 182 7.81 -9.34 -7.86
C ILE A 182 7.69 -8.18 -8.85
N SER A 183 8.56 -7.18 -8.76
CA SER A 183 8.49 -6.00 -9.63
C SER A 183 8.61 -6.35 -11.12
N GLU A 184 9.41 -7.38 -11.44
CA GLU A 184 9.57 -7.90 -12.80
C GLU A 184 8.35 -8.67 -13.29
N ASN A 185 7.55 -9.28 -12.41
CA ASN A 185 6.37 -10.06 -12.77
C ASN A 185 5.05 -9.31 -12.57
N ASP A 186 5.10 -8.11 -12.00
CA ASP A 186 3.96 -7.29 -11.69
C ASP A 186 3.50 -6.49 -12.91
N THR A 187 2.43 -6.97 -13.57
CA THR A 187 1.83 -6.32 -14.74
C THR A 187 1.40 -4.89 -14.44
N PHE A 188 0.90 -4.62 -13.23
CA PHE A 188 0.48 -3.28 -12.83
C PHE A 188 1.67 -2.31 -12.80
N LEU A 189 2.80 -2.71 -12.21
CA LEU A 189 4.01 -1.89 -12.14
C LEU A 189 4.67 -1.70 -13.51
N GLN A 190 4.70 -2.74 -14.34
CA GLN A 190 5.23 -2.64 -15.70
C GLN A 190 4.46 -1.61 -16.54
N GLU A 191 3.13 -1.68 -16.53
CA GLU A 191 2.28 -0.76 -17.27
C GLU A 191 2.34 0.66 -16.68
N ALA A 192 2.38 0.81 -15.36
CA ALA A 192 2.54 2.12 -14.72
C ALA A 192 3.87 2.78 -15.11
N GLY A 193 4.96 2.01 -15.14
CA GLY A 193 6.28 2.48 -15.60
C GLY A 193 6.31 2.83 -17.09
N GLU A 194 5.54 2.13 -17.92
CA GLU A 194 5.42 2.42 -19.35
C GLU A 194 4.63 3.72 -19.61
N VAL A 195 3.58 3.98 -18.84
CA VAL A 195 2.83 5.25 -18.88
C VAL A 195 3.71 6.43 -18.45
N THR A 196 4.55 6.28 -17.41
CA THR A 196 5.51 7.32 -17.00
C THR A 196 6.62 7.53 -18.03
N ARG A 197 7.11 6.47 -18.69
CA ARG A 197 8.13 6.57 -19.75
C ARG A 197 7.61 7.22 -21.03
N THR A 198 6.38 6.91 -21.44
CA THR A 198 5.76 7.46 -22.66
C THR A 198 5.35 8.91 -22.50
N THR A 199 4.83 9.30 -21.33
CA THR A 199 4.53 10.72 -21.01
C THR A 199 5.80 11.58 -20.99
N SER A 200 6.89 11.07 -20.41
CA SER A 200 8.21 11.74 -20.41
C SER A 200 8.81 11.89 -21.83
N LEU A 201 8.63 10.90 -22.72
CA LEU A 201 9.12 10.96 -24.10
C LEU A 201 8.29 11.88 -25.02
N LEU A 202 6.97 11.97 -24.82
CA LEU A 202 6.08 12.84 -25.60
C LEU A 202 6.23 14.33 -25.24
N ASP A 203 6.57 14.64 -23.99
CA ASP A 203 6.86 16.01 -23.55
C ASP A 203 8.22 16.52 -24.06
N LEU A 204 9.21 15.63 -24.26
CA LEU A 204 10.52 15.98 -24.81
C LEU A 204 10.50 16.29 -26.32
N LEU A 205 9.42 15.93 -27.03
CA LEU A 205 9.27 16.17 -28.47
C LEU A 205 8.48 17.46 -28.81
N HIS A 206 8.05 18.24 -27.81
CA HIS A 206 7.26 19.46 -28.02
C HIS A 206 7.93 20.75 -27.53
N ILE A 207 9.25 20.89 -27.73
CA ILE A 207 9.92 22.18 -27.61
C ILE A 207 10.44 22.63 -28.98
N ASP A 208 10.07 23.87 -29.33
CA ASP A 208 10.39 24.66 -30.53
C ASP A 208 9.59 24.43 -31.81
N GLN A 209 8.48 25.16 -31.94
CA GLN A 209 8.47 26.31 -32.87
C GLN A 209 7.38 27.33 -32.52
N ALA A 210 7.82 28.55 -32.25
CA ALA A 210 6.96 29.70 -31.99
C ALA A 210 6.53 30.44 -33.26
N ALA A 211 5.27 30.89 -33.23
CA ALA A 211 4.73 32.16 -33.77
C ALA A 211 4.06 32.14 -35.18
N PRO A 212 3.34 33.22 -35.59
CA PRO A 212 1.92 33.45 -35.26
C PRO A 212 1.06 33.88 -36.49
N SER A 213 -0.27 33.73 -36.48
CA SER A 213 -1.23 34.68 -37.13
C SER A 213 -2.72 34.23 -37.06
N PRO A 214 -3.68 35.17 -37.28
CA PRO A 214 -5.09 35.06 -36.89
C PRO A 214 -6.03 34.67 -38.04
N ILE A 215 -7.28 34.29 -37.73
CA ILE A 215 -8.57 34.65 -38.40
C ILE A 215 -9.63 33.52 -38.28
N ASP A 216 -10.80 33.96 -37.80
CA ASP A 216 -12.21 33.56 -38.05
C ASP A 216 -12.63 32.12 -38.36
N GLY A 217 -13.70 31.72 -37.67
CA GLY A 217 -14.88 31.12 -38.32
C GLY A 217 -15.16 29.65 -38.00
N ASN A 218 -16.14 29.43 -37.11
CA ASN A 218 -17.03 28.27 -36.99
C ASN A 218 -16.53 26.89 -37.49
N ALA A 219 -16.16 26.01 -36.56
CA ALA A 219 -16.50 24.60 -36.63
C ALA A 219 -16.49 23.96 -35.22
N VAL A 220 -17.57 23.24 -34.91
CA VAL A 220 -17.78 22.45 -33.71
C VAL A 220 -16.91 21.19 -33.77
N PHE A 221 -15.98 21.02 -32.83
CA PHE A 221 -15.44 19.71 -32.46
C PHE A 221 -15.22 19.66 -30.94
N ASN A 222 -16.02 18.84 -30.27
CA ASN A 222 -15.82 18.44 -28.88
C ASN A 222 -14.56 17.58 -28.78
N PHE A 223 -13.57 18.05 -28.03
CA PHE A 223 -12.56 17.21 -27.38
C PHE A 223 -12.68 17.44 -25.87
N PRO A 224 -12.89 16.41 -25.03
CA PRO A 224 -12.86 16.60 -23.59
C PRO A 224 -11.41 16.82 -23.14
N ASN A 225 -11.26 17.80 -22.24
CA ASN A 225 -10.00 18.29 -21.68
C ASN A 225 -9.09 17.18 -21.15
N LEU A 226 -7.89 17.09 -21.72
CA LEU A 226 -6.77 16.33 -21.19
C LEU A 226 -5.93 17.30 -20.33
N ALA A 227 -6.25 17.38 -19.04
CA ALA A 227 -5.50 18.19 -18.10
C ALA A 227 -4.26 17.40 -17.62
N SER A 228 -3.11 17.78 -18.16
CA SER A 228 -1.75 17.75 -17.58
C SER A 228 -1.49 16.72 -16.47
N LEU A 229 -0.84 15.61 -16.86
CA LEU A 229 -0.33 14.58 -15.95
C LEU A 229 1.17 14.81 -15.69
N GLY A 230 1.48 15.46 -14.57
CA GLY A 230 2.80 15.37 -13.93
C GLY A 230 2.58 14.88 -12.51
N GLY A 231 2.95 13.64 -12.21
CA GLY A 231 2.70 13.05 -10.89
C GLY A 231 3.66 11.90 -10.59
N VAL A 232 4.46 12.09 -9.54
CA VAL A 232 5.44 11.16 -8.99
C VAL A 232 4.75 9.96 -8.34
N VAL A 233 5.32 8.77 -8.54
CA VAL A 233 4.85 7.47 -8.00
C VAL A 233 4.99 7.44 -6.48
N HIS A 234 3.90 7.25 -5.74
CA HIS A 234 3.92 7.00 -4.29
C HIS A 234 3.71 5.51 -3.99
N ARG A 235 4.48 4.98 -3.04
CA ARG A 235 4.38 3.59 -2.54
C ARG A 235 3.05 3.39 -1.76
N PRO A 236 2.31 2.27 -1.96
CA PRO A 236 1.11 1.96 -1.18
C PRO A 236 1.43 1.42 0.22
N HIS A 237 0.45 1.53 1.10
CA HIS A 237 0.60 1.36 2.55
C HIS A 237 -0.08 0.08 3.06
N THR A 238 0.60 -0.66 3.95
CA THR A 238 0.01 -1.38 5.10
C THR A 238 1.04 -1.50 6.22
N GLY A 239 0.58 -1.47 7.47
CA GLY A 239 1.39 -1.75 8.66
C GLY A 239 0.48 -1.87 9.87
N ASP A 240 0.28 -3.11 10.34
CA ASP A 240 -0.47 -3.38 11.56
C ASP A 240 0.41 -3.19 12.80
N LEU A 241 -0.27 -2.72 13.84
CA LEU A 241 0.22 -2.12 15.05
C LEU A 241 0.20 -3.18 16.17
N ARG A 242 1.32 -3.87 16.46
CA ARG A 242 1.78 -4.24 17.83
C ARG A 242 2.99 -5.19 17.84
N ARG A 243 3.77 -5.03 18.91
CA ARG A 243 5.13 -5.55 19.20
C ARG A 243 5.17 -7.06 19.41
N ARG A 244 6.31 -7.69 19.08
CA ARG A 244 7.21 -8.31 20.09
C ARG A 244 8.61 -8.74 19.59
N THR A 245 9.62 -7.99 20.04
CA THR A 245 10.87 -8.42 20.71
C THR A 245 11.48 -9.78 20.28
N SER A 246 12.56 -9.79 19.50
CA SER A 246 13.99 -9.57 19.85
C SER A 246 14.77 -10.89 19.95
N LEU A 247 15.65 -11.15 18.98
CA LEU A 247 16.85 -11.96 19.20
C LEU A 247 18.01 -11.32 18.43
N THR A 248 19.13 -11.26 19.14
CA THR A 248 20.28 -10.37 19.00
C THR A 248 21.28 -10.78 17.93
N GLU A 249 21.87 -9.77 17.27
CA GLU A 249 23.10 -9.85 16.48
C GLU A 249 24.28 -10.27 17.36
N GLU A 250 24.65 -11.54 17.33
CA GLU A 250 26.03 -11.98 17.56
C GLU A 250 26.22 -13.27 16.77
N MET A 251 27.29 -13.35 15.96
CA MET A 251 27.53 -14.29 14.85
C MET A 251 26.91 -13.76 13.54
N LEU A 252 27.66 -13.16 12.62
CA LEU A 252 28.92 -13.63 12.06
C LEU A 252 29.76 -12.44 11.58
N SER A 253 30.86 -12.16 12.27
CA SER A 253 32.03 -11.53 11.65
C SER A 253 33.09 -12.60 11.54
N ASP A 254 33.36 -13.06 10.31
CA ASP A 254 34.71 -13.28 9.77
C ASP A 254 34.59 -13.89 8.37
N VAL A 255 35.25 -13.29 7.39
CA VAL A 255 36.35 -13.87 6.60
C VAL A 255 36.62 -12.91 5.43
N GLY A 256 37.91 -12.61 5.29
CA GLY A 256 38.44 -11.49 4.55
C GLY A 256 38.44 -11.58 3.03
N SER A 257 38.89 -10.44 2.51
CA SER A 257 39.15 -10.03 1.14
C SER A 257 39.76 -11.07 0.21
N THR A 258 39.35 -11.03 -1.06
CA THR A 258 40.28 -10.88 -2.19
C THR A 258 39.61 -10.15 -3.35
N SER A 259 40.36 -9.22 -3.91
CA SER A 259 40.10 -8.49 -5.15
C SER A 259 39.93 -9.41 -6.37
N ASP A 260 39.06 -9.05 -7.30
CA ASP A 260 39.47 -8.88 -8.69
C ASP A 260 38.45 -8.05 -9.47
N ALA A 261 38.97 -7.07 -10.19
CA ALA A 261 38.22 -6.15 -11.03
C ALA A 261 38.01 -6.76 -12.42
N VAL A 262 36.77 -6.77 -12.90
CA VAL A 262 36.46 -6.77 -14.34
C VAL A 262 35.27 -5.84 -14.57
N SER A 263 35.52 -4.84 -15.39
CA SER A 263 34.61 -3.80 -15.86
C SER A 263 33.68 -4.33 -16.95
N THR A 264 32.37 -4.08 -16.85
CA THR A 264 31.47 -4.05 -18.01
C THR A 264 30.28 -3.10 -17.78
N THR A 265 30.29 -2.02 -18.57
CA THR A 265 29.14 -1.34 -19.19
C THR A 265 28.08 -0.68 -18.30
N SER A 266 28.34 0.59 -17.95
CA SER A 266 27.41 1.74 -17.83
C SER A 266 25.92 1.46 -17.59
N GLU A 267 25.57 1.09 -16.37
CA GLU A 267 24.24 1.32 -15.76
C GLU A 267 24.24 2.59 -14.87
N ASP A 268 25.38 3.28 -14.79
CA ASP A 268 25.61 4.42 -13.89
C ASP A 268 24.88 5.73 -14.29
N ASP A 269 24.26 5.78 -15.48
CA ASP A 269 23.64 7.02 -16.00
C ASP A 269 22.35 7.44 -15.27
N ASN A 270 21.86 6.63 -14.32
CA ASN A 270 20.68 6.96 -13.51
C ASN A 270 21.00 7.15 -12.01
N ILE A 271 22.27 7.21 -11.63
CA ILE A 271 22.67 7.44 -10.23
C ILE A 271 22.55 8.92 -9.90
N VAL A 272 21.51 9.27 -9.13
CA VAL A 272 21.34 10.62 -8.59
C VAL A 272 22.38 10.87 -7.51
N THR A 273 23.28 11.83 -7.74
CA THR A 273 24.26 12.28 -6.74
C THR A 273 23.89 13.66 -6.21
N GLY A 274 24.03 13.85 -4.90
CA GLY A 274 23.68 15.11 -4.25
C GLY A 274 24.32 15.23 -2.88
N ARG A 275 24.52 16.47 -2.42
CA ARG A 275 25.00 16.77 -1.06
C ARG A 275 23.86 17.13 -0.10
N VAL A 276 22.71 17.51 -0.66
CA VAL A 276 21.54 17.97 0.08
C VAL A 276 20.34 17.22 -0.47
N PHE A 277 19.64 16.54 0.42
CA PHE A 277 18.34 15.94 0.14
C PHE A 277 17.28 16.83 0.80
N HIS A 278 16.39 17.39 -0.01
CA HIS A 278 15.26 18.18 0.43
C HIS A 278 13.99 17.36 0.21
N MET A 279 13.13 17.28 1.22
CA MET A 279 11.82 16.64 1.13
C MET A 279 10.76 17.53 1.79
N GLU A 280 9.63 17.70 1.11
CA GLU A 280 8.44 18.39 1.60
C GLU A 280 7.32 17.38 1.83
N LEU A 281 6.62 17.47 2.96
CA LEU A 281 5.50 16.59 3.28
C LEU A 281 4.19 17.37 3.12
N HIS A 282 3.39 16.98 2.13
CA HIS A 282 2.19 17.72 1.72
C HIS A 282 0.88 17.27 2.37
N ALA A 283 0.82 16.02 2.84
CA ALA A 283 -0.39 15.44 3.43
C ALA A 283 -0.01 14.34 4.44
N ASN A 284 -0.90 14.11 5.41
CA ASN A 284 -0.81 13.02 6.38
C ASN A 284 -2.00 12.06 6.20
N TRP A 285 -2.05 11.02 7.02
CA TRP A 285 -3.09 9.99 6.95
C TRP A 285 -4.35 10.35 7.76
N GLY A 286 -4.80 11.60 7.68
CA GLY A 286 -6.04 12.05 8.32
C GLY A 286 -5.91 12.55 9.76
N ALA A 287 -4.69 12.62 10.31
CA ALA A 287 -4.46 13.33 11.56
C ALA A 287 -4.71 14.84 11.36
N SER A 288 -5.44 15.48 12.26
CA SER A 288 -5.85 16.88 12.06
C SER A 288 -4.69 17.88 12.03
N ASP A 289 -3.62 17.59 12.77
CA ASP A 289 -2.61 18.60 13.12
C ASP A 289 -1.18 18.06 13.23
N ILE A 290 -0.93 16.80 12.88
CA ILE A 290 0.38 16.15 13.06
C ILE A 290 0.77 15.35 11.82
N ILE A 291 2.05 15.41 11.44
CA ILE A 291 2.67 14.52 10.46
C ILE A 291 3.98 13.99 11.02
N GLY A 292 4.38 12.79 10.64
CA GLY A 292 5.63 12.21 11.08
C GLY A 292 6.09 11.04 10.25
N LEU A 293 7.32 10.62 10.53
CA LEU A 293 7.97 9.49 9.90
C LEU A 293 8.73 8.72 10.98
N THR A 294 8.82 7.40 10.80
CA THR A 294 9.64 6.54 11.67
C THR A 294 11.12 6.65 11.33
N GLY A 295 11.45 6.79 10.05
CA GLY A 295 12.83 6.92 9.61
C GLY A 295 12.98 7.15 8.12
N VAL A 296 14.19 7.50 7.72
CA VAL A 296 14.63 7.66 6.34
C VAL A 296 15.97 6.94 6.21
N GLN A 297 16.08 6.07 5.20
CA GLN A 297 17.32 5.40 4.85
C GLN A 297 17.68 5.73 3.41
N PHE A 298 18.96 5.96 3.17
CA PHE A 298 19.49 6.13 1.83
C PHE A 298 20.20 4.84 1.43
N LEU A 299 19.76 4.23 0.34
CA LEU A 299 20.39 3.04 -0.22
C LEU A 299 21.24 3.45 -1.42
N GLY A 300 22.41 2.84 -1.54
CA GLY A 300 23.30 2.99 -2.67
C GLY A 300 22.81 2.21 -3.90
N PRO A 301 23.51 2.32 -5.03
CA PRO A 301 23.11 1.68 -6.29
C PRO A 301 22.94 0.16 -6.23
N HIS A 302 23.51 -0.49 -5.21
CA HIS A 302 23.46 -1.95 -5.04
C HIS A 302 22.64 -2.36 -3.80
N GLY A 303 21.71 -1.51 -3.36
CA GLY A 303 20.88 -1.75 -2.16
C GLY A 303 21.63 -1.61 -0.83
N ASN A 304 22.92 -1.28 -0.86
CA ASN A 304 23.72 -1.12 0.35
C ASN A 304 23.37 0.17 1.09
N LEU A 305 23.21 0.09 2.41
CA LEU A 305 22.93 1.27 3.22
C LEU A 305 24.07 2.31 3.12
N LEU A 306 23.74 3.56 2.83
CA LEU A 306 24.69 4.66 2.83
C LEU A 306 24.94 5.14 4.26
N ASP A 307 26.22 5.33 4.61
CA ASP A 307 26.62 5.89 5.90
C ASP A 307 26.10 7.32 6.04
N ASN A 308 25.24 7.52 7.05
CA ASN A 308 24.60 8.79 7.36
C ASN A 308 25.23 9.50 8.58
N SER A 309 26.34 8.98 9.12
CA SER A 309 27.00 9.50 10.34
C SER A 309 27.43 10.98 10.22
N ARG A 310 27.60 11.48 8.99
CA ARG A 310 28.00 12.86 8.69
C ARG A 310 26.85 13.73 8.16
N CYS A 311 25.65 13.18 8.05
CA CYS A 311 24.48 13.91 7.58
C CYS A 311 23.97 14.86 8.67
N THR A 312 23.68 16.11 8.28
CA THR A 312 22.99 17.06 9.14
C THR A 312 21.53 17.17 8.71
N VAL A 313 20.61 16.89 9.62
CA VAL A 313 19.16 16.99 9.35
C VAL A 313 18.60 18.25 9.99
N LYS A 314 17.75 18.96 9.26
CA LYS A 314 17.05 20.15 9.74
C LYS A 314 15.58 20.06 9.35
N ALA A 315 14.69 20.33 10.31
CA ALA A 315 13.27 20.54 10.05
C ALA A 315 12.97 22.04 9.99
N LEU A 316 11.93 22.41 9.22
CA LEU A 316 11.51 23.82 9.05
C LEU A 316 11.16 24.49 10.39
N ASN A 317 10.55 23.74 11.30
CA ASN A 317 10.14 24.18 12.63
C ASN A 317 11.30 24.24 13.65
N GLY A 318 12.52 23.86 13.25
CA GLY A 318 13.69 23.79 14.13
C GLY A 318 13.64 22.66 15.16
N ASP A 319 12.79 21.65 14.95
CA ASP A 319 12.66 20.53 15.88
C ASP A 319 13.88 19.59 15.81
N ASP A 320 14.59 19.48 16.94
CA ASP A 320 15.75 18.61 17.10
C ASP A 320 15.41 17.12 17.01
N SER A 321 14.15 16.74 17.21
CA SER A 321 13.69 15.35 17.09
C SER A 321 13.79 14.82 15.66
N VAL A 322 13.97 15.70 14.65
CA VAL A 322 14.20 15.33 13.25
C VAL A 322 15.42 14.43 13.05
N LYS A 323 16.39 14.46 13.97
CA LYS A 323 17.56 13.56 13.95
C LYS A 323 17.16 12.09 14.07
N ARG A 324 15.99 11.79 14.66
CA ARG A 324 15.45 10.44 14.78
C ARG A 324 15.20 9.78 13.42
N LEU A 325 14.98 10.57 12.37
CA LEU A 325 14.82 10.07 11.00
C LEU A 325 16.03 9.24 10.54
N LEU A 326 17.23 9.56 11.01
CA LEU A 326 18.47 8.90 10.60
C LEU A 326 19.02 7.97 11.70
N SER A 327 18.20 7.63 12.70
CA SER A 327 18.61 6.77 13.83
C SER A 327 18.88 5.32 13.42
N GLY A 328 18.37 4.89 12.25
CA GLY A 328 18.37 3.49 11.82
C GLY A 328 17.23 2.65 12.41
N GLN A 329 16.49 3.17 13.38
CA GLN A 329 15.35 2.48 14.00
C GLN A 329 14.04 2.73 13.24
N ASN A 330 14.00 2.29 11.98
CA ASN A 330 12.86 2.60 11.09
C ASN A 330 11.61 1.74 11.36
N LEU A 331 11.79 0.58 12.01
CA LEU A 331 10.72 -0.34 12.41
C LEU A 331 10.42 -0.15 13.90
N THR A 332 9.69 0.90 14.23
CA THR A 332 9.38 1.27 15.63
C THR A 332 7.91 1.66 15.78
N THR A 333 7.38 1.43 16.99
CA THR A 333 6.08 1.96 17.46
C THR A 333 6.27 2.96 18.62
N ASN A 334 7.53 3.24 18.99
CA ASN A 334 7.85 4.14 20.08
C ASN A 334 7.95 5.58 19.57
N VAL A 335 7.14 6.47 20.15
CA VAL A 335 7.12 7.89 19.80
C VAL A 335 8.48 8.58 20.01
N ASP A 336 9.30 8.07 20.93
CA ASP A 336 10.64 8.62 21.18
C ASP A 336 11.67 8.27 20.11
N ASP A 337 11.37 7.28 19.27
CA ASP A 337 12.21 6.89 18.13
C ASP A 337 11.65 7.45 16.80
N MET A 338 10.47 8.10 16.85
CA MET A 338 9.83 8.73 15.69
C MET A 338 10.06 10.23 15.65
N TRP A 339 10.03 10.79 14.44
CA TRP A 339 9.91 12.23 14.25
C TRP A 339 8.44 12.60 13.99
N LEU A 340 7.91 13.54 14.78
CA LEU A 340 6.56 14.09 14.63
C LEU A 340 6.64 15.61 14.64
N THR A 341 5.89 16.26 13.77
CA THR A 341 5.77 17.72 13.73
C THR A 341 4.33 18.15 13.51
N LYS A 342 4.01 19.39 13.91
CA LYS A 342 2.75 20.02 13.57
C LYS A 342 2.58 20.11 12.05
N PHE A 343 1.37 19.83 11.60
CA PHE A 343 0.94 19.87 10.21
C PHE A 343 -0.32 20.73 10.07
N SER A 344 -0.42 21.47 8.98
CA SER A 344 -1.60 22.27 8.63
C SER A 344 -1.90 22.05 7.15
N PRO A 345 -3.12 21.57 6.79
CA PRO A 345 -3.51 21.35 5.39
C PRO A 345 -3.43 22.62 4.53
N ASP A 346 -3.64 23.79 5.16
CA ASP A 346 -3.56 25.11 4.50
C ASP A 346 -2.11 25.56 4.21
N GLY A 347 -1.12 24.70 4.46
CA GLY A 347 0.30 25.03 4.34
C GLY A 347 0.86 25.83 5.51
N PRO A 348 2.17 26.16 5.50
CA PRO A 348 2.78 26.97 6.53
C PRO A 348 2.20 28.39 6.51
N ARG A 349 1.54 28.80 7.59
CA ARG A 349 1.18 30.21 7.81
C ARG A 349 2.45 30.98 8.12
N PHE A 350 3.06 31.59 7.10
CA PHE A 350 4.14 32.56 7.31
C PHE A 350 3.56 33.73 8.11
N ALA A 351 4.11 33.95 9.30
CA ALA A 351 3.87 35.15 10.11
C ALA A 351 4.92 36.22 9.78
#